data_AF-A0A090VNV4-F1
#
_entry.id   AF-A0A090VNV4-F1
#
_cell.length_a   1.000
_cell.length_b   1.000
_cell.length_c   1.000
_cell.angle_alpha   90.00
_cell.angle_beta   90.00
_cell.angle_gamma   90.00
#
_symmetry.space_group_name_H-M   'P 1'
#
loop_
_entity.id
_entity.type
_entity.pdbx_description
1 polymer ?
#
loop_
_entity_poly.entity_id
_entity_poly.type
_entity_poly.pdbx_seq_one_letter_code
_entity_poly.pdbx_strand_id
1 'polypeptide(L)'
;MYKFKFADLKGHLNTKGPGDIVNVKFSRDGNIKTVPVRLVKNMTANLPLVGQIKNAKPDDLKKYKAKNGVKIVRLNDYYKEYWNKNGIKEGSIITAVNDIEVNNVDDVQNILKNKSTNEPLRIELINENGEKERYNFR
;
A
#
# COMPACT_ATOMS: atom_id res chain seq x y z
N MET A 1 -27.67 -7.68 -27.42
CA MET A 1 -27.35 -6.99 -26.14
C MET A 1 -25.95 -7.47 -25.71
N TYR A 2 -24.91 -6.66 -25.92
CA TYR A 2 -23.54 -7.06 -25.59
C TYR A 2 -23.32 -6.97 -24.07
N LYS A 3 -23.21 -8.12 -23.42
CA LYS A 3 -22.94 -8.25 -21.98
C LYS A 3 -21.43 -8.36 -21.81
N PHE A 4 -20.73 -7.23 -21.64
CA PHE A 4 -19.30 -7.26 -21.31
C PHE A 4 -19.12 -8.06 -20.03
N LYS A 5 -18.37 -9.16 -20.10
CA LYS A 5 -18.03 -9.96 -18.92
C LYS A 5 -16.96 -9.23 -18.14
N PHE A 6 -16.88 -9.51 -16.84
CA PHE A 6 -15.81 -8.98 -15.97
C PHE A 6 -14.40 -9.24 -16.53
N ALA A 7 -14.23 -10.34 -17.27
CA ALA A 7 -13.00 -10.67 -17.98
C ALA A 7 -12.60 -9.64 -19.06
N ASP A 8 -13.57 -9.11 -19.82
CA ASP A 8 -13.32 -8.15 -20.90
C ASP A 8 -12.88 -6.79 -20.34
N LEU A 9 -13.43 -6.40 -19.18
CA LEU A 9 -13.03 -5.20 -18.46
C LEU A 9 -11.58 -5.31 -17.97
N LYS A 10 -11.21 -6.47 -17.41
CA LYS A 10 -9.85 -6.72 -16.91
C LYS A 10 -8.84 -6.70 -18.06
N GLY A 11 -9.17 -7.27 -19.21
CA GLY A 11 -8.34 -7.24 -20.42
C GLY A 11 -8.13 -5.81 -20.96
N HIS A 12 -9.18 -5.00 -21.02
CA HIS A 12 -9.10 -3.62 -21.49
C HIS A 12 -8.30 -2.70 -20.54
N LEU A 13 -8.39 -2.93 -19.23
CA LEU A 13 -7.62 -2.15 -18.24
C LEU A 13 -6.12 -2.50 -18.25
N ASN A 14 -5.75 -3.74 -18.59
CA ASN A 14 -4.36 -4.19 -18.63
C ASN A 14 -3.54 -3.57 -19.78
N THR A 15 -4.18 -3.00 -20.81
CA THR A 15 -3.48 -2.31 -21.93
C THR A 15 -3.20 -0.83 -21.65
N LYS A 16 -3.66 -0.32 -20.50
CA LYS A 16 -3.52 1.08 -20.10
C LYS A 16 -2.49 1.24 -18.99
N GLY A 17 -1.75 2.34 -19.05
CA GLY A 17 -0.70 2.66 -18.09
C GLY A 17 -1.27 3.24 -16.78
N PRO A 18 -0.53 3.13 -15.68
CA PRO A 18 -0.78 3.97 -14.51
C PRO A 18 -0.77 5.45 -14.90
N GLY A 19 -1.73 6.22 -14.41
CA GLY A 19 -1.92 7.63 -14.73
C GLY A 19 -2.95 7.89 -15.83
N ASP A 20 -3.25 6.90 -16.69
CA ASP A 20 -4.25 7.01 -17.75
C ASP A 20 -5.64 7.27 -17.18
N ILE A 21 -6.43 8.10 -17.88
CA ILE A 21 -7.84 8.31 -17.57
C ILE A 21 -8.67 7.41 -18.49
N VAL A 22 -9.52 6.58 -17.91
CA VAL A 22 -10.48 5.75 -18.64
C VAL A 22 -11.90 6.13 -18.25
N ASN A 23 -12.80 6.19 -19.25
CA ASN A 23 -14.21 6.47 -19.02
C ASN A 23 -14.94 5.16 -18.71
N VAL A 24 -15.40 5.00 -17.47
CA VAL A 24 -16.16 3.82 -17.04
C VAL A 24 -17.64 4.12 -17.14
N LYS A 25 -18.32 3.37 -18.00
CA LYS A 25 -19.78 3.41 -18.16
C LYS A 25 -20.42 2.29 -17.35
N PHE A 26 -21.32 2.61 -16.41
CA PHE A 26 -22.01 1.65 -15.55
C PHE A 26 -23.48 2.02 -15.35
N SER A 27 -24.32 1.04 -15.02
CA SER A 27 -25.73 1.27 -14.68
C SER A 27 -25.94 1.11 -13.17
N ARG A 28 -26.65 2.06 -12.55
CA ARG A 28 -27.09 1.99 -11.15
C ARG A 28 -28.53 2.54 -11.08
N ASP A 29 -29.44 1.77 -10.50
CA ASP A 29 -30.85 2.11 -10.36
C ASP A 29 -31.51 2.47 -11.71
N GLY A 30 -31.20 1.70 -12.76
CA GLY A 30 -31.69 1.90 -14.12
C GLY A 30 -31.03 3.06 -14.89
N ASN A 31 -30.24 3.90 -14.23
CA ASN A 31 -29.57 5.04 -14.84
C ASN A 31 -28.15 4.70 -15.27
N ILE A 32 -27.81 5.02 -16.52
CA ILE A 32 -26.44 4.85 -17.04
C ILE A 32 -25.61 6.09 -16.72
N LYS A 33 -24.46 5.89 -16.08
CA LYS A 33 -23.49 6.93 -15.75
C LYS A 33 -22.17 6.62 -16.42
N THR A 34 -21.47 7.66 -16.85
CA THR A 34 -20.08 7.58 -17.33
C THR A 34 -19.21 8.42 -16.42
N VAL A 35 -18.18 7.82 -15.83
CA VAL A 35 -17.28 8.51 -14.90
C VAL A 35 -15.83 8.33 -15.38
N PRO A 36 -15.06 9.43 -15.51
CA PRO A 36 -13.62 9.33 -15.75
C PRO A 36 -12.93 8.85 -14.47
N VAL A 37 -12.12 7.80 -14.59
CA VAL A 37 -11.30 7.28 -13.48
C VAL A 37 -9.83 7.26 -13.89
N ARG A 38 -8.96 7.64 -12.96
CA ARG A 38 -7.51 7.56 -13.14
C ARG A 38 -7.02 6.16 -12.75
N LEU A 39 -6.29 5.50 -13.63
CA LEU A 39 -5.66 4.23 -13.32
C LEU A 39 -4.49 4.45 -12.37
N VAL A 40 -4.45 3.67 -11.30
CA VAL A 40 -3.35 3.66 -10.35
C VAL A 40 -2.62 2.33 -10.49
N LYS A 41 -1.28 2.35 -10.48
CA LYS A 41 -0.50 1.12 -10.40
C LYS A 41 -0.72 0.55 -9.01
N ASN A 42 -1.22 -0.68 -8.90
CA ASN A 42 -1.13 -1.43 -7.66
C ASN A 42 0.33 -1.84 -7.45
N MET A 43 1.17 -0.90 -6.99
CA MET A 43 2.56 -1.17 -6.67
C MET A 43 2.63 -1.81 -5.29
N THR A 44 3.15 -3.03 -5.27
CA THR A 44 3.75 -3.60 -4.07
C THR A 44 5.26 -3.43 -4.14
N ALA A 45 5.90 -3.16 -3.01
CA ALA A 45 7.35 -3.25 -2.88
C ALA A 45 7.72 -4.12 -1.68
N ASN A 46 8.97 -4.57 -1.64
CA ASN A 46 9.52 -5.22 -0.47
C ASN A 46 10.27 -4.20 0.38
N LEU A 47 9.90 -4.12 1.66
CA LEU A 47 10.64 -3.41 2.70
C LEU A 47 11.51 -4.43 3.45
N PRO A 48 12.84 -4.26 3.51
CA PRO A 48 13.72 -5.18 4.21
C PRO A 48 13.27 -5.41 5.66
N LEU A 49 13.46 -6.64 6.15
CA LEU A 49 13.10 -7.09 7.51
C LEU A 49 11.59 -7.09 7.82
N VAL A 50 10.75 -6.43 7.04
CA VAL A 50 9.29 -6.37 7.23
C VAL A 50 8.56 -7.29 6.28
N GLY A 51 8.75 -7.14 4.97
CA GLY A 51 8.02 -7.90 3.95
C GLY A 51 7.40 -7.02 2.86
N GLN A 52 6.31 -7.50 2.28
CA GLN A 52 5.65 -6.84 1.16
C GLN A 52 4.70 -5.75 1.65
N ILE A 53 4.82 -4.55 1.08
CA ILE A 53 4.02 -3.36 1.40
C ILE A 53 3.29 -2.85 0.16
N LYS A 54 2.20 -2.10 0.37
CA LYS A 54 1.48 -1.35 -0.67
C LYS A 54 0.94 -0.03 -0.13
N ASN A 55 0.49 0.88 -0.99
CA ASN A 55 -0.18 2.11 -0.54
C ASN A 55 -1.40 1.77 0.34
N ALA A 56 -1.48 2.40 1.51
CA ALA A 56 -2.65 2.25 2.36
C ALA A 56 -3.85 2.93 1.69
N LYS A 57 -5.02 2.26 1.70
CA LYS A 57 -6.27 2.89 1.23
C LYS A 57 -6.79 3.86 2.28
N PRO A 58 -7.66 4.83 1.90
CA PRO A 58 -8.31 5.71 2.87
C PRO A 58 -8.99 4.96 4.02
N ASP A 59 -9.61 3.80 3.75
CA ASP A 59 -10.25 3.00 4.79
C ASP A 59 -9.23 2.30 5.72
N ASP A 60 -8.07 1.91 5.19
CA ASP A 60 -6.98 1.37 6.00
C ASP A 60 -6.44 2.44 6.97
N LEU A 61 -6.23 3.66 6.46
CA LEU A 61 -5.72 4.79 7.25
C LEU A 61 -6.73 5.23 8.33
N LYS A 62 -8.02 5.32 7.97
CA LYS A 62 -9.09 5.69 8.90
C LYS A 62 -9.18 4.73 10.09
N LYS A 63 -9.04 3.42 9.85
CA LYS A 63 -9.07 2.39 10.92
C LYS A 63 -8.07 2.71 12.04
N TYR A 64 -6.90 3.23 11.66
CA TYR A 64 -5.79 3.52 12.57
C TYR A 64 -5.60 5.01 12.86
N LYS A 65 -6.55 5.87 12.44
CA LYS A 65 -6.44 7.35 12.52
C LYS A 65 -5.11 7.89 11.97
N ALA A 66 -4.54 7.20 10.98
CA ALA A 66 -3.30 7.59 10.33
C ALA A 66 -3.57 8.66 9.27
N LYS A 67 -2.69 9.66 9.16
CA LYS A 67 -2.79 10.68 8.09
C LYS A 67 -2.30 10.15 6.74
N ASN A 68 -1.28 9.31 6.79
CA ASN A 68 -0.53 8.78 5.66
C ASN A 68 0.10 7.43 6.04
N GLY A 69 0.54 6.67 5.03
CA GLY A 69 1.30 5.45 5.25
C GLY A 69 1.18 4.41 4.14
N VAL A 70 2.00 3.37 4.26
CA VAL A 70 1.90 2.15 3.47
C VAL A 70 1.45 0.99 4.36
N LYS A 71 0.67 0.08 3.81
CA LYS A 71 0.16 -1.09 4.52
C LYS A 71 1.04 -2.31 4.28
N ILE A 72 1.33 -3.06 5.35
CA ILE A 72 1.95 -4.38 5.26
C ILE A 72 0.93 -5.36 4.66
N VAL A 73 1.25 -5.90 3.50
CA VAL A 73 0.43 -6.89 2.79
C VAL A 73 0.77 -8.30 3.22
N ARG A 74 2.08 -8.57 3.36
CA ARG A 74 2.61 -9.86 3.77
C ARG A 74 3.87 -9.64 4.57
N LEU A 75 3.93 -10.23 5.76
CA LEU A 75 5.16 -10.22 6.54
C LEU A 75 6.19 -11.18 5.91
N ASN A 76 7.47 -10.81 5.99
CA ASN A 76 8.55 -11.70 5.62
C ASN A 76 8.55 -12.92 6.54
N ASP A 77 8.56 -14.13 5.97
CA ASP A 77 8.39 -15.37 6.72
C ASP A 77 9.46 -15.57 7.81
N TYR A 78 10.69 -15.07 7.60
CA TYR A 78 11.78 -15.13 8.59
C TYR A 78 11.54 -14.23 9.80
N TYR A 79 10.99 -13.04 9.59
CA TYR A 79 10.73 -12.05 10.66
C TYR A 79 9.29 -12.07 11.17
N LYS A 80 8.41 -12.88 10.57
CA LYS A 80 6.97 -12.90 10.84
C LYS A 80 6.68 -13.19 12.31
N GLU A 81 7.38 -14.13 12.93
CA GLU A 81 7.19 -14.45 14.34
C GLU A 81 7.57 -13.27 15.25
N TYR A 82 8.71 -12.61 14.97
CA TYR A 82 9.15 -11.42 15.69
C TYR A 82 8.09 -10.31 15.61
N TRP A 83 7.61 -9.98 14.41
CA TRP A 83 6.58 -8.95 14.23
C TRP A 83 5.28 -9.32 14.96
N ASN A 84 4.84 -10.57 14.82
CA ASN A 84 3.62 -11.04 15.45
C ASN A 84 3.65 -10.96 16.99
N LYS A 85 4.81 -11.24 17.61
CA LYS A 85 5.00 -11.15 19.07
C LYS A 85 4.94 -9.71 19.58
N ASN A 86 5.25 -8.74 18.73
CA ASN A 86 5.17 -7.32 19.05
C ASN A 86 3.90 -6.64 18.50
N GLY A 87 2.82 -7.41 18.25
CA GLY A 87 1.53 -6.85 17.83
C GLY A 87 1.50 -6.30 16.39
N ILE A 88 2.52 -6.59 15.57
CA ILE A 88 2.61 -6.13 14.18
C ILE A 88 2.11 -7.24 13.26
N LYS A 89 1.06 -6.93 12.50
CA LYS A 89 0.34 -7.89 11.66
C LYS A 89 0.31 -7.45 10.21
N GLU A 90 -0.04 -8.38 9.34
CA GLU A 90 -0.51 -8.03 7.99
C GLU A 90 -1.74 -7.14 8.14
N GLY A 91 -1.69 -5.94 7.56
CA GLY A 91 -2.67 -4.89 7.77
C GLY A 91 -2.17 -3.68 8.57
N SER A 92 -1.09 -3.81 9.34
CA SER A 92 -0.45 -2.69 10.04
C SER A 92 0.05 -1.63 9.05
N ILE A 93 0.12 -0.38 9.53
CA ILE A 93 0.44 0.80 8.71
C ILE A 93 1.82 1.33 9.08
N ILE A 94 2.72 1.42 8.11
CA ILE A 94 4.03 2.06 8.26
C ILE A 94 3.86 3.53 7.90
N THR A 95 4.23 4.41 8.82
CA THR A 95 4.08 5.86 8.70
C THR A 95 5.39 6.56 8.38
N ALA A 96 6.54 5.99 8.74
CA ALA A 96 7.85 6.53 8.39
C ALA A 96 8.92 5.43 8.25
N VAL A 97 9.92 5.70 7.41
CA VAL A 97 11.14 4.89 7.27
C VAL A 97 12.36 5.82 7.37
N ASN A 98 13.35 5.47 8.19
CA ASN A 98 14.52 6.31 8.49
C ASN A 98 14.15 7.75 8.88
N ASP A 99 13.11 7.89 9.72
CA ASP A 99 12.54 9.16 10.20
C ASP A 99 11.92 10.06 9.10
N ILE A 100 11.75 9.54 7.88
CA ILE A 100 11.08 10.23 6.78
C ILE A 100 9.67 9.66 6.66
N GLU A 101 8.65 10.52 6.77
CA GLU A 101 7.25 10.13 6.59
C GLU A 101 7.00 9.57 5.18
N VAL A 102 6.19 8.52 5.09
CA VAL A 102 5.87 7.86 3.81
C VAL A 102 4.38 7.94 3.50
N ASN A 103 4.06 8.37 2.28
CA ASN A 103 2.69 8.48 1.79
C ASN A 103 2.35 7.35 0.81
N ASN A 104 3.38 6.81 0.16
CA ASN A 104 3.25 5.78 -0.85
C ASN A 104 4.50 4.88 -0.89
N VAL A 105 4.42 3.83 -1.69
CA VAL A 105 5.51 2.86 -1.88
C VAL A 105 6.74 3.47 -2.53
N ASP A 106 6.59 4.45 -3.42
CA ASP A 106 7.71 5.11 -4.09
C ASP A 106 8.56 5.90 -3.07
N ASP A 107 7.92 6.55 -2.08
CA ASP A 107 8.63 7.21 -0.97
C ASP A 107 9.54 6.22 -0.24
N VAL A 108 9.00 5.04 0.12
CA VAL A 108 9.76 3.97 0.77
C VAL A 108 10.93 3.51 -0.10
N GLN A 109 10.69 3.27 -1.39
CA GLN A 109 11.75 2.85 -2.31
C GLN A 109 12.83 3.91 -2.47
N ASN A 110 12.46 5.19 -2.50
CA ASN A 110 13.40 6.30 -2.60
C ASN A 110 14.25 6.42 -1.34
N ILE A 111 13.67 6.25 -0.15
CA ILE A 111 14.41 6.22 1.11
C ILE A 111 15.43 5.07 1.11
N LEU A 112 15.00 3.86 0.73
CA LEU A 112 15.88 2.70 0.69
C LEU A 112 17.02 2.81 -0.33
N LYS A 113 16.78 3.46 -1.48
CA LYS A 113 17.81 3.69 -2.52
C LYS A 113 18.87 4.70 -2.09
N ASN A 114 18.48 5.72 -1.33
CA ASN A 114 19.38 6.78 -0.88
C ASN A 114 20.06 6.46 0.47
N LYS A 115 19.67 5.35 1.11
CA LYS A 115 20.24 4.87 2.36
C LYS A 115 21.69 4.41 2.14
N SER A 116 22.59 4.80 3.05
CA SER A 116 23.96 4.28 3.05
C SER A 116 24.01 2.82 3.52
N THR A 117 24.98 2.04 3.02
CA THR A 117 25.15 0.61 3.37
C THR A 117 25.18 0.37 4.88
N ASN A 118 25.83 1.26 5.64
CA ASN A 118 26.02 1.14 7.09
C ASN A 118 24.97 1.88 7.93
N GLU A 119 23.99 2.52 7.31
CA GLU A 119 22.95 3.23 8.05
C GLU A 119 21.96 2.22 8.67
N PRO A 120 21.51 2.38 9.92
CA PRO A 120 20.46 1.55 10.47
C PRO A 120 19.14 1.72 9.70
N LEU A 121 18.32 0.67 9.66
CA LEU A 121 16.95 0.75 9.18
C LEU A 121 16.03 1.09 10.35
N ARG A 122 15.33 2.22 10.28
CA ARG A 122 14.35 2.65 11.28
C ARG A 122 12.96 2.61 10.68
N ILE A 123 11.99 2.07 11.41
CA ILE A 123 10.63 1.87 10.92
C ILE A 123 9.67 2.38 11.99
N GLU A 124 8.88 3.40 11.65
CA GLU A 124 7.72 3.82 12.43
C GLU A 124 6.45 3.23 11.84
N LEU A 125 5.64 2.59 12.69
CA LEU A 125 4.41 1.94 12.26
C LEU A 125 3.34 1.99 13.34
N ILE A 126 2.10 1.69 12.95
CA ILE A 126 0.94 1.58 13.83
C ILE A 126 0.58 0.10 13.97
N ASN A 127 0.60 -0.39 15.21
CA ASN A 127 0.31 -1.78 15.57
C ASN A 127 -1.19 -2.11 15.45
N GLU A 128 -1.58 -3.36 15.74
CA GLU A 128 -2.98 -3.78 15.65
C GLU A 128 -3.91 -3.04 16.64
N ASN A 129 -3.36 -2.50 17.73
CA ASN A 129 -4.07 -1.72 18.75
C ASN A 129 -4.21 -0.24 18.40
N GLY A 130 -3.58 0.23 17.32
CA GLY A 130 -3.58 1.64 16.94
C GLY A 130 -2.48 2.47 17.61
N GLU A 131 -1.52 1.83 18.26
CA GLU A 131 -0.40 2.50 18.91
C GLU A 131 0.77 2.67 17.94
N LYS A 132 1.44 3.81 18.02
CA LYS A 132 2.66 4.08 17.23
C LYS A 132 3.87 3.48 17.91
N GLU A 133 4.65 2.73 17.14
CA GLU A 133 5.88 2.09 17.59
C GLU A 133 7.02 2.37 16.62
N ARG A 134 8.26 2.32 17.14
CA ARG A 134 9.48 2.51 16.36
C ARG A 134 10.44 1.35 16.57
N TYR A 135 10.94 0.81 15.46
CA TYR A 135 11.89 -0.29 15.43
C TYR A 135 13.17 0.14 14.73
N ASN A 136 14.32 -0.20 15.33
CA ASN A 136 15.63 0.15 14.80
C ASN A 136 16.44 -1.12 14.58
N PHE A 137 16.92 -1.33 13.36
CA PHE A 137 17.72 -2.48 12.96
C PHE A 137 19.11 -2.00 12.54
N ARG A 138 20.15 -2.68 13.04
CA ARG A 138 21.56 -2.44 12.72
C ARG A 138 22.16 -3.66 12.06
#